data_AF-A0A7H4MI64-F1
#
_entry.id   AF-A0A7H4MI64-F1
#
_cell.length_a   1.000
_cell.length_b   1.000
_cell.length_c   1.000
_cell.angle_alpha   90.00
_cell.angle_beta   90.00
_cell.angle_gamma   90.00
#
_symmetry.space_group_name_H-M   'P 1'
#
loop_
_entity.id
_entity.type
_entity.pdbx_description
1 polymer ?
#
loop_
_entity_poly.entity_id
_entity_poly.type
_entity_poly.pdbx_seq_one_letter_code
_entity_poly.pdbx_strand_id
1 'polypeptide(L)' 'MEKKHIYLFCSAGMSTSLLVSKMRAQAEKYEVPVIIEAYPETLAGEKGPEADVVLLGPQIGVYVTGNSAPAAE' A
#
# COMPACT_ATOMS: atom_id res chain seq x y z
N MET A 1 -22.21 -3.13 2.61
CA MET A 1 -21.11 -2.47 3.32
C MET A 1 -19.96 -2.41 2.35
N GLU A 2 -19.54 -1.22 1.92
CA GLU A 2 -18.49 -1.08 0.92
C GLU A 2 -17.13 -1.40 1.57
N LYS A 3 -16.31 -2.21 0.89
CA LYS A 3 -14.97 -2.53 1.38
C LYS A 3 -14.02 -1.39 1.02
N LYS A 4 -13.16 -1.00 1.96
CA LYS A 4 -12.14 0.04 1.74
C LYS A 4 -10.83 -0.53 1.23
N HIS A 5 -10.20 0.13 0.26
CA HIS A 5 -8.96 -0.29 -0.37
C HIS A 5 -7.73 0.30 0.34
N ILE A 6 -6.87 -0.56 0.87
CA ILE A 6 -5.60 -0.23 1.53
C ILE A 6 -4.47 -0.77 0.65
N TYR A 7 -3.77 0.13 -0.05
CA TYR A 7 -2.66 -0.26 -0.91
C TYR A 7 -1.33 0.13 -0.29
N LEU A 8 -0.42 -0.85 -0.21
CA LEU A 8 0.93 -0.67 0.30
C LEU A 8 1.93 -0.69 -0.86
N PHE A 9 2.62 0.43 -1.08
CA PHE A 9 3.71 0.51 -2.04
C PHE A 9 5.05 0.30 -1.34
N CYS A 10 5.90 -0.55 -1.90
CA CYS A 10 7.22 -0.87 -1.34
C CYS A 10 8.12 -1.37 -2.48
N SER A 11 9.44 -1.40 -2.25
CA SER A 11 10.51 -1.84 -3.19
C SER A 11 10.43 -3.31 -3.66
N ALA A 12 9.25 -3.95 -3.58
CA ALA A 12 8.98 -5.36 -3.89
C ALA A 12 9.91 -6.35 -3.16
N GLY A 13 9.44 -6.95 -2.06
CA GLY A 13 10.23 -7.91 -1.28
C GLY A 13 9.39 -8.87 -0.43
N MET A 14 9.99 -9.98 0.00
CA MET A 14 9.32 -11.02 0.80
C MET A 14 8.70 -10.50 2.09
N SER A 15 9.28 -9.46 2.70
CA SER A 15 8.80 -8.84 3.95
C SER A 15 7.44 -8.17 3.79
N THR A 16 7.16 -7.58 2.62
CA THR A 16 5.89 -6.91 2.31
C THR A 16 4.75 -7.93 2.18
N SER A 17 5.00 -9.06 1.52
CA SER A 17 4.02 -10.15 1.39
C SER A 17 3.65 -10.77 2.74
N LEU A 18 4.63 -10.92 3.64
CA LEU A 18 4.38 -11.40 5.00
C LEU A 18 3.49 -10.42 5.79
N LEU A 19 3.75 -9.11 5.68
CA LEU A 19 2.95 -8.08 6.35
C LEU A 19 1.50 -8.09 5.84
N VAL A 20 1.29 -8.04 4.52
CA VAL A 20 -0.06 -8.09 3.92
C VAL A 20 -0.82 -9.34 4.34
N SER A 21 -0.15 -10.50 4.38
CA SER A 21 -0.78 -11.75 4.82
C SER A 21 -1.27 -11.66 6.27
N LYS A 22 -0.46 -11.09 7.17
CA LYS A 22 -0.86 -10.86 8.57
C LYS A 22 -1.98 -9.82 8.69
N MET A 23 -1.93 -8.75 7.90
CA MET A 23 -2.98 -7.72 7.88
C MET A 23 -4.32 -8.31 7.44
N ARG A 24 -4.34 -9.13 6.37
CA ARG A 24 -5.55 -9.83 5.92
C ARG A 24 -6.12 -10.76 6.99
N ALA A 25 -5.26 -11.53 7.66
CA ALA A 25 -5.68 -12.41 8.76
C ALA A 25 -6.29 -11.63 9.94
N GLN A 26 -5.75 -10.45 10.29
CA GLN A 26 -6.36 -9.61 11.33
C GLN A 26 -7.66 -8.94 10.85
N ALA A 27 -7.72 -8.48 9.60
CA ALA A 27 -8.95 -7.91 9.04
C ALA A 27 -10.09 -8.94 9.06
N GLU A 28 -9.81 -10.19 8.72
CA GLU A 28 -10.77 -11.29 8.83
C GLU A 28 -11.17 -11.55 10.29
N LYS A 29 -10.19 -11.65 11.20
CA LYS A 29 -10.44 -11.88 12.64
C LYS A 29 -11.34 -10.82 13.28
N TYR A 30 -11.18 -9.56 12.90
CA TYR A 30 -11.95 -8.44 13.45
C TYR A 30 -13.10 -7.99 12.55
N GLU A 31 -13.41 -8.77 11.50
CA GLU A 31 -14.49 -8.48 10.54
C GLU A 31 -14.42 -7.07 9.93
N VAL A 32 -13.20 -6.58 9.70
CA VAL A 32 -12.96 -5.25 9.13
C VAL A 32 -13.16 -5.33 7.61
N PRO A 33 -14.08 -4.55 7.02
CA PRO A 33 -14.40 -4.63 5.59
C PRO A 33 -13.35 -3.89 4.76
N VAL A 34 -12.16 -4.48 4.60
CA VAL A 34 -11.05 -3.90 3.82
C VAL A 34 -10.50 -4.88 2.79
N ILE A 35 -9.98 -4.33 1.70
CA ILE A 35 -9.17 -5.01 0.70
C ILE A 35 -7.74 -4.50 0.87
N ILE A 36 -6.79 -5.42 1.04
CA ILE A 36 -5.39 -5.09 1.35
C ILE A 36 -4.51 -5.70 0.28
N GLU A 37 -3.80 -4.87 -0.46
CA GLU A 37 -2.90 -5.28 -1.55
C GLU A 37 -1.56 -4.54 -1.45
N ALA A 38 -0.52 -5.14 -2.01
CA ALA A 38 0.78 -4.52 -2.09
C ALA A 38 1.30 -4.55 -3.52
N TYR A 39 1.97 -3.46 -3.90
CA TYR A 39 2.50 -3.25 -5.22
C TYR A 39 3.94 -2.70 -5.13
N PRO A 40 4.75 -2.88 -6.20
CA PRO A 40 5.95 -2.09 -6.40
C PRO A 40 5.64 -0.59 -6.39
N GLU A 41 6.55 0.22 -5.90
CA GLU A 41 6.48 1.68 -5.90
C GLU A 41 6.29 2.28 -7.29
N THR A 42 6.80 1.61 -8.33
CA THR A 42 6.63 2.02 -9.72
C THR A 42 5.16 2.04 -10.17
N LEU A 43 4.29 1.28 -9.50
CA LEU A 43 2.85 1.25 -9.76
C LEU A 43 2.05 2.28 -8.93
N ALA A 44 2.70 3.09 -8.09
CA ALA A 44 2.01 4.06 -7.23
C ALA A 44 1.18 5.08 -8.01
N GLY A 45 1.66 5.52 -9.18
CA GLY A 45 0.92 6.45 -10.04
C GLY A 45 -0.35 5.85 -10.66
N GLU A 46 -0.35 4.55 -10.96
CA GLU A 46 -1.48 3.84 -11.55
C GLU A 46 -2.47 3.35 -10.49
N LYS A 47 -1.96 2.69 -9.44
CA LYS A 47 -2.76 2.05 -8.39
C LYS A 47 -3.12 2.95 -7.23
N GLY A 48 -2.32 3.98 -6.95
CA GLY A 48 -2.58 4.93 -5.87
C GLY A 48 -3.98 5.57 -5.94
N PRO A 49 -4.44 6.07 -7.10
CA PRO A 49 -5.78 6.65 -7.25
C PRO A 49 -6.95 5.68 -7.02
N GLU A 50 -6.71 4.37 -7.13
CA GLU A 50 -7.72 3.33 -6.84
C GLU A 50 -7.87 3.04 -5.34
N ALA A 51 -6.92 3.49 -4.51
CA ALA A 51 -6.91 3.21 -3.07
C ALA A 51 -7.68 4.27 -2.27
N ASP A 52 -8.40 3.83 -1.22
CA ASP A 52 -8.93 4.76 -0.21
C ASP A 52 -7.80 5.28 0.70
N VAL A 53 -6.75 4.48 0.91
CA VAL A 53 -5.56 4.86 1.65
C VAL A 53 -4.30 4.26 1.05
N VAL A 54 -3.29 5.10 0.90
CA VAL A 54 -1.96 4.72 0.43
C VAL A 54 -1.02 4.62 1.62
N LEU A 55 -0.40 3.45 1.79
CA LEU A 55 0.68 3.21 2.74
C LEU A 55 1.98 3.07 1.96
N LEU A 56 3.05 3.64 2.51
CA LEU A 56 4.38 3.55 1.91
C LEU A 56 5.30 2.75 2.82
N GLY A 57 6.06 1.85 2.21
CA GLY A 57 7.14 1.14 2.90
C GLY A 57 8.20 2.11 3.42
N PRO A 58 8.88 1.78 4.53
CA PRO A 58 9.86 2.68 5.14
C PRO A 58 11.02 3.04 4.19
N GLN A 59 11.38 2.15 3.26
CA GLN A 59 12.46 2.39 2.29
C GLN A 59 12.13 3.51 1.30
N ILE A 60 10.85 3.77 1.06
CA ILE A 60 10.35 4.78 0.13
C ILE A 60 9.75 5.98 0.86
N GLY A 61 9.97 6.10 2.18
CA GLY A 61 9.46 7.22 2.98
C GLY A 61 10.01 8.60 2.58
N VAL A 62 11.12 8.63 1.85
CA VAL A 62 11.75 9.87 1.35
C VAL A 62 10.85 10.63 0.36
N TYR A 63 9.90 9.95 -0.30
CA TYR A 63 9.02 10.58 -1.29
C TYR A 63 7.91 11.50 -0.70
N VAL A 64 7.68 11.50 0.62
CA VAL A 64 6.50 12.17 1.21
C VAL A 64 6.81 13.40 2.06
N THR A 65 8.06 13.66 2.41
CA THR A 65 8.42 14.84 3.21
C THR A 65 8.80 16.03 2.32
N GLY A 66 7.78 16.68 1.74
CA GLY A 66 7.84 18.06 1.27
C GLY A 66 8.04 18.24 -0.24
N ASN A 67 6.97 18.64 -0.94
CA ASN A 67 7.00 19.39 -2.20
C ASN A 67 7.92 18.83 -3.32
N SER A 68 7.37 17.94 -4.16
CA SER A 68 7.49 17.93 -5.63
C SER A 68 7.27 16.51 -6.19
N ALA A 69 6.28 16.32 -7.06
CA ALA A 69 6.50 15.46 -8.23
C ALA A 69 7.69 16.06 -9.03
N PRO A 70 8.53 15.31 -9.79
CA PRO A 70 8.30 14.02 -10.45
C PRO A 70 9.45 13.00 -10.13
N ALA A 71 9.66 11.82 -10.72
CA ALA A 71 9.34 11.31 -12.04
C ALA A 71 9.31 9.77 -12.05
N ALA A 72 8.54 9.24 -13.00
CA ALA A 72 8.83 7.94 -13.60
C ALA A 72 10.24 7.97 -14.21
N GLU A 73 11.04 6.95 -13.92
CA GLU A 73 11.96 6.33 -14.88
C GLU A 73 11.45 4.93 -15.20
#